data_AF-A0AAN7AXB5-F1
#
_entry.id   AF-A0AAN7AXB5-F1
#
_cell.length_a   1.000
_cell.length_b   1.000
_cell.length_c   1.000
_cell.angle_alpha   90.00
_cell.angle_beta   90.00
_cell.angle_gamma   90.00
#
_symmetry.space_group_name_H-M   'P 1'
#
loop_
_entity.id
_entity.type
_entity.pdbx_description
1 polymer ?
#
loop_
_entity_poly.entity_id
_entity_poly.type
_entity_poly.pdbx_seq_one_letter_code
_entity_poly.pdbx_strand_id
1 'polypeptide(L)'
;MSKDEAISRYSRLRQRRNADRLRDLAPRRTSGHEEPLPNLDYQTLWNALNNVAAYIDRHGGNVTVIAVGGAVNTIHLRSRNATHDVDFFNNQLTVNDYELLIRGARDAVRRDRRLTEEWFNNRTIFFIPQERRNELTEEALLIHEVIFRAAGLTVLAAPWQYSFSCKVDRLSGGGLNSARSYDLDDAVQYIHRYLLQRGGRQVNKSTVRGWFVHYQLQWTHANETVIARVNAAYRAKFHVGYDVIV
;
A
#
# COMPACT_ATOMS: atom_id res chain seq x y z
N MET A 1 -22.09 2.73 33.74
CA MET A 1 -20.96 2.67 32.79
C MET A 1 -19.88 1.81 33.42
N SER A 2 -19.57 0.67 32.80
CA SER A 2 -18.50 -0.23 33.27
C SER A 2 -17.12 0.42 33.06
N LYS A 3 -16.13 0.06 33.89
CA LYS A 3 -14.72 0.47 33.70
C LYS A 3 -14.21 0.11 32.29
N ASP A 4 -14.66 -1.01 31.74
CA ASP A 4 -14.25 -1.49 30.41
C ASP A 4 -14.83 -0.63 29.28
N GLU A 5 -16.06 -0.13 29.44
CA GLU A 5 -16.68 0.79 28.48
C GLU A 5 -15.96 2.15 28.48
N ALA A 6 -15.52 2.62 29.66
CA ALA A 6 -14.80 3.87 29.79
C ALA A 6 -13.41 3.79 29.12
N ILE A 7 -12.67 2.69 29.33
CA ILE A 7 -11.37 2.45 28.69
C ILE A 7 -11.51 2.32 27.17
N SER A 8 -12.51 1.56 26.71
CA SER A 8 -12.81 1.39 25.27
C SER A 8 -13.16 2.72 24.59
N ARG A 9 -13.96 3.57 25.25
CA ARG A 9 -14.35 4.89 24.73
C ARG A 9 -13.17 5.86 24.70
N TYR A 10 -12.31 5.84 25.72
CA TYR A 10 -11.13 6.69 25.80
C TYR A 10 -10.09 6.31 24.73
N SER A 11 -9.88 5.01 24.51
CA SER A 11 -9.03 4.50 23.43
C SER A 11 -9.54 4.93 22.06
N ARG A 12 -10.85 4.78 21.79
CA ARG A 12 -11.48 5.22 20.53
C ARG A 12 -11.36 6.72 20.29
N LEU A 13 -11.54 7.55 21.32
CA LEU A 13 -11.39 9.01 21.22
C LEU A 13 -9.95 9.42 20.91
N ARG A 14 -8.96 8.75 21.53
CA ARG A 14 -7.54 8.99 21.27
C ARG A 14 -7.13 8.56 19.87
N GLN A 15 -7.60 7.40 19.41
CA GLN A 15 -7.39 6.92 18.03
C GLN A 15 -7.99 7.89 16.99
N ARG A 16 -9.22 8.38 17.22
CA ARG A 16 -9.85 9.38 16.34
C ARG A 16 -9.03 10.66 16.27
N ARG A 17 -8.63 11.23 17.42
CA ARG A 17 -7.79 12.44 17.45
C ARG A 17 -6.44 12.27 16.74
N ASN A 18 -5.81 11.10 16.86
CA ASN A 18 -4.57 10.81 16.13
C ASN A 18 -4.82 10.71 14.62
N ALA A 19 -5.87 10.02 14.20
CA ALA A 19 -6.21 9.88 12.80
C ALA A 19 -6.55 11.22 12.13
N ASP A 20 -7.25 12.12 12.83
CA ASP A 20 -7.53 13.47 12.34
C ASP A 20 -6.23 14.26 12.15
N ARG A 21 -5.33 14.23 13.13
CA ARG A 21 -4.01 14.88 13.01
C ARG A 21 -3.17 14.29 11.89
N LEU A 22 -3.16 12.97 11.72
CA LEU A 22 -2.43 12.33 10.61
C LEU A 22 -2.99 12.73 9.24
N ARG A 23 -4.30 12.96 9.14
CA ARG A 23 -4.94 13.52 7.94
C ARG A 23 -4.56 14.96 7.70
N ASP A 24 -4.48 15.78 8.75
CA ASP A 24 -4.05 17.17 8.64
C ASP A 24 -2.59 17.29 8.19
N LEU A 25 -1.77 16.31 8.57
CA LEU A 25 -0.35 16.26 8.22
C LEU A 25 -0.09 15.58 6.85
N ALA A 26 -1.10 14.96 6.25
CA ALA A 26 -0.98 14.33 4.93
C ALA A 26 -0.87 15.39 3.81
N PRO A 27 0.03 15.22 2.83
CA PRO A 27 0.17 16.19 1.75
C PRO A 27 -1.14 16.41 0.99
N ARG A 28 -1.52 17.68 0.82
CA ARG A 28 -2.64 18.08 -0.06
C ARG A 28 -2.07 18.40 -1.44
N ARG A 29 -2.66 17.85 -2.51
CA ARG A 29 -2.31 18.30 -3.86
C ARG A 29 -2.73 19.76 -4.01
N THR A 30 -1.77 20.65 -4.18
CA THR A 30 -1.99 21.95 -4.81
C THR A 30 -2.10 21.73 -6.31
N SER A 31 -3.15 22.30 -6.92
CA SER A 31 -3.29 22.34 -8.38
C SER A 31 -2.12 23.14 -8.97
N GLY A 32 -1.19 22.47 -9.65
CA GLY A 32 -0.02 23.13 -10.27
C GLY A 32 1.24 22.28 -10.48
N HIS A 33 1.34 21.06 -9.93
CA HIS A 33 2.53 20.22 -10.12
C HIS A 33 2.29 19.13 -11.18
N GLU A 34 2.34 19.54 -12.44
CA GLU A 34 2.45 18.67 -13.62
C GLU A 34 3.92 18.46 -14.04
N GLU A 35 4.85 18.45 -13.10
CA GLU A 35 6.19 17.96 -13.42
C GLU A 35 6.10 16.46 -13.76
N PRO A 36 6.87 15.97 -14.75
CA PRO A 36 6.90 14.54 -15.01
C PRO A 36 7.29 13.82 -13.73
N LEU A 37 6.42 12.92 -13.28
CA LEU A 37 6.65 12.14 -12.06
C LEU A 37 8.01 11.43 -12.18
N PRO A 38 8.85 11.45 -11.13
CA PRO A 38 10.18 10.88 -11.18
C PRO A 38 10.10 9.38 -11.51
N ASN A 39 11.15 8.84 -12.12
CA ASN A 39 11.23 7.40 -12.40
C ASN A 39 12.23 6.77 -11.43
N LEU A 40 11.73 6.30 -10.30
CA LEU A 40 12.50 5.77 -9.18
C LEU A 40 12.62 4.24 -9.31
N ASP A 41 13.81 3.79 -9.68
CA ASP A 41 14.15 2.37 -9.73
C ASP A 41 14.38 1.78 -8.32
N TYR A 42 14.64 0.47 -8.27
CA TYR A 42 14.92 -0.23 -7.02
C TYR A 42 16.05 0.44 -6.22
N GLN A 43 17.19 0.72 -6.86
CA GLN A 43 18.37 1.18 -6.14
C GLN A 43 18.14 2.58 -5.56
N THR A 44 17.45 3.43 -6.30
CA THR A 44 17.04 4.77 -5.86
C THR A 44 16.11 4.68 -4.66
N LEU A 45 15.05 3.85 -4.72
CA LEU A 45 14.11 3.66 -3.62
C LEU A 45 14.78 3.03 -2.39
N TRP A 46 15.63 2.03 -2.60
CA TRP A 46 16.35 1.35 -1.52
C TRP A 46 17.29 2.31 -0.78
N ASN A 47 18.05 3.12 -1.51
CA ASN A 47 18.93 4.13 -0.91
C ASN A 47 18.12 5.23 -0.20
N ALA A 48 17.01 5.67 -0.80
CA ALA A 48 16.13 6.67 -0.20
C ALA A 48 15.53 6.17 1.13
N LEU A 49 15.02 4.93 1.16
CA LEU A 49 14.50 4.31 2.39
C LEU A 49 15.58 4.11 3.45
N ASN A 50 16.82 3.77 3.06
CA ASN A 50 17.95 3.73 4.00
C ASN A 50 18.27 5.11 4.60
N ASN A 51 18.19 6.19 3.81
CA ASN A 51 18.37 7.55 4.32
C ASN A 51 17.28 7.93 5.33
N VAL A 52 16.02 7.58 5.04
CA VAL A 52 14.90 7.78 5.97
C VAL A 52 15.15 6.97 7.25
N ALA A 53 15.48 5.68 7.13
CA ALA A 53 15.75 4.80 8.26
C ALA A 53 16.86 5.36 9.16
N ALA A 54 18.00 5.74 8.57
CA ALA A 54 19.13 6.32 9.29
C ALA A 54 18.79 7.69 9.93
N TYR A 55 17.91 8.48 9.30
CA TYR A 55 17.41 9.70 9.95
C TYR A 55 16.60 9.35 11.20
N ILE A 56 15.63 8.45 11.09
CA ILE A 56 14.74 8.05 12.19
C ILE A 56 15.55 7.45 13.35
N ASP A 57 16.47 6.54 13.05
CA ASP A 57 17.32 5.85 14.02
C ASP A 57 18.18 6.83 14.84
N ARG A 58 18.84 7.78 14.17
CA ARG A 58 19.65 8.83 14.84
C ARG A 58 18.84 9.75 15.75
N HIS A 59 17.52 9.79 15.57
CA HIS A 59 16.60 10.57 16.41
C HIS A 59 15.84 9.66 17.41
N GLY A 60 16.31 8.42 17.62
CA GLY A 60 15.76 7.49 18.61
C GLY A 60 14.40 6.91 18.22
N GLY A 61 13.99 7.00 16.95
CA GLY A 61 12.73 6.47 16.46
C GLY A 61 12.85 5.04 15.94
N ASN A 62 11.71 4.36 15.85
CA ASN A 62 11.58 3.10 15.14
C ASN A 62 10.16 3.00 14.58
N VAL A 63 10.00 3.28 13.29
CA VAL A 63 8.70 3.48 12.66
C VAL A 63 8.40 2.33 11.71
N THR A 64 7.14 1.86 11.72
CA THR A 64 6.64 0.91 10.72
C THR A 64 5.62 1.60 9.83
N VAL A 65 5.73 1.45 8.51
CA VAL A 65 4.73 1.90 7.54
C VAL A 65 4.30 0.74 6.65
N ILE A 66 3.13 0.86 6.04
CA ILE A 66 2.56 -0.17 5.15
C ILE A 66 2.46 0.43 3.76
N ALA A 67 3.29 -0.06 2.85
CA ALA A 67 3.34 0.40 1.48
C ALA A 67 2.29 -0.29 0.61
N VAL A 68 1.79 0.45 -0.37
CA VAL A 68 0.87 -0.02 -1.41
C VAL A 68 1.44 0.26 -2.80
N GLY A 69 0.96 -0.49 -3.79
CA GLY A 69 1.20 -0.17 -5.19
C GLY A 69 2.67 -0.26 -5.62
N GLY A 70 3.12 0.73 -6.38
CA GLY A 70 4.33 0.63 -7.20
C GLY A 70 5.60 0.32 -6.41
N ALA A 71 5.75 0.84 -5.20
CA ALA A 71 6.92 0.55 -4.35
C ALA A 71 7.04 -0.94 -4.02
N VAL A 72 5.92 -1.61 -3.73
CA VAL A 72 5.87 -3.06 -3.48
C VAL A 72 6.32 -3.82 -4.73
N ASN A 73 5.83 -3.42 -5.89
CA ASN A 73 6.16 -4.05 -7.18
C ASN A 73 7.63 -3.86 -7.59
N THR A 74 8.21 -2.70 -7.29
CA THR A 74 9.60 -2.37 -7.66
C THR A 74 10.61 -2.94 -6.65
N ILE A 75 10.33 -2.86 -5.35
CA ILE A 75 11.27 -3.27 -4.29
C ILE A 75 11.19 -4.77 -4.00
N HIS A 76 9.97 -5.28 -3.80
CA HIS A 76 9.76 -6.64 -3.30
C HIS A 76 9.52 -7.64 -4.42
N LEU A 77 8.53 -7.37 -5.28
CA LEU A 77 8.10 -8.33 -6.30
C LEU A 77 8.99 -8.32 -7.54
N ARG A 78 9.78 -7.27 -7.73
CA ARG A 78 10.61 -7.04 -8.93
C ARG A 78 9.84 -7.17 -10.23
N SER A 79 8.54 -6.86 -10.20
CA SER A 79 7.66 -6.91 -11.36
C SER A 79 7.70 -5.62 -12.18
N ARG A 80 8.22 -4.54 -11.59
CA ARG A 80 8.40 -3.24 -12.22
C ARG A 80 9.84 -2.80 -12.11
N ASN A 81 10.35 -2.18 -13.17
CA ASN A 81 11.69 -1.58 -13.16
C ASN A 81 11.73 -0.32 -12.29
N ALA A 82 10.62 0.42 -12.25
CA ALA A 82 10.53 1.68 -11.52
C ALA A 82 9.08 2.08 -11.17
N THR A 83 8.96 3.00 -10.21
CA THR A 83 7.73 3.70 -9.83
C THR A 83 8.01 5.17 -9.56
N HIS A 84 7.01 5.93 -9.10
CA HIS A 84 7.11 7.37 -8.92
C HIS A 84 7.31 7.78 -7.47
N ASP A 85 6.86 6.93 -6.55
CA ASP A 85 6.76 7.22 -5.14
C ASP A 85 6.61 5.92 -4.32
N VAL A 86 6.56 6.11 -3.01
CA VAL A 86 6.24 5.13 -1.99
C VAL A 86 5.02 5.66 -1.25
N ASP A 87 3.84 5.24 -1.71
CA ASP A 87 2.57 5.44 -1.01
C ASP A 87 2.50 4.53 0.22
N PHE A 88 2.22 5.10 1.38
CA PHE A 88 2.07 4.33 2.61
C PHE A 88 0.87 4.73 3.47
N PHE A 89 0.48 3.84 4.38
CA PHE A 89 -0.38 4.17 5.51
C PHE A 89 0.09 3.39 6.74
N ASN A 90 -0.35 3.84 7.91
CA ASN A 90 -0.40 3.05 9.14
C ASN A 90 -1.22 3.87 10.15
N ASN A 91 -2.39 3.36 10.55
CA ASN A 91 -3.28 4.07 11.48
C ASN A 91 -2.80 4.03 12.95
N GLN A 92 -1.72 3.30 13.25
CA GLN A 92 -1.07 3.28 14.56
C GLN A 92 0.08 4.29 14.69
N LEU A 93 0.40 5.05 13.64
CA LEU A 93 1.43 6.09 13.71
C LEU A 93 1.04 7.16 14.75
N THR A 94 2.01 7.55 15.56
CA THR A 94 1.91 8.75 16.39
C THR A 94 2.26 10.00 15.59
N VAL A 95 1.97 11.18 16.14
CA VAL A 95 2.40 12.45 15.55
C VAL A 95 3.92 12.51 15.42
N ASN A 96 4.64 12.01 16.44
CA ASN A 96 6.11 11.98 16.42
C ASN A 96 6.65 11.06 15.32
N ASP A 97 6.06 9.88 15.13
CA ASP A 97 6.45 8.97 14.04
C ASP A 97 6.28 9.66 12.68
N TYR A 98 5.17 10.36 12.50
CA TYR A 98 4.89 11.07 11.27
C TYR A 98 5.87 12.22 11.01
N GLU A 99 6.20 13.01 12.04
CA GLU A 99 7.23 14.04 11.93
C GLU A 99 8.60 13.47 11.57
N LEU A 100 8.99 12.34 12.16
CA LEU A 100 10.23 11.65 11.85
C LEU A 100 10.25 11.15 10.39
N LEU A 101 9.14 10.59 9.91
CA LEU A 101 8.99 10.16 8.51
C LEU A 101 9.15 11.34 7.54
N ILE A 102 8.45 12.46 7.77
CA ILE A 102 8.55 13.66 6.91
C ILE A 102 9.98 14.21 6.90
N ARG A 103 10.60 14.38 8.08
CA ARG A 103 11.94 14.95 8.15
C ARG A 103 12.98 14.01 7.53
N GLY A 104 12.82 12.70 7.70
CA GLY A 104 13.63 11.69 7.02
C GLY A 104 13.46 11.71 5.51
N ALA A 105 12.22 11.84 5.01
CA ALA A 105 11.93 11.96 3.58
C ALA A 105 12.61 13.20 2.97
N ARG A 106 12.53 14.34 3.67
CA ARG A 106 13.20 15.59 3.27
C ARG A 106 14.72 15.47 3.32
N ASP A 107 15.29 14.76 4.29
CA ASP A 107 16.73 14.49 4.33
C ASP A 107 17.17 13.65 3.11
N ALA A 108 16.37 12.64 2.72
CA ALA A 108 16.63 11.85 1.52
C ALA A 108 16.62 12.71 0.25
N VAL A 109 15.66 13.62 0.08
CA VAL A 109 15.58 14.56 -1.06
C VAL A 109 16.82 15.46 -1.15
N ARG A 110 17.37 15.90 -0.01
CA ARG A 110 18.62 16.70 0.00
C ARG A 110 19.83 15.91 -0.49
N ARG A 111 19.82 14.58 -0.32
CA ARG A 111 20.91 13.67 -0.71
C ARG A 111 20.78 13.17 -2.14
N ASP A 112 19.56 13.06 -2.66
CA ASP A 112 19.28 12.58 -4.01
C ASP A 112 18.24 13.46 -4.71
N ARG A 113 18.72 14.26 -5.67
CA ARG A 113 17.90 15.21 -6.44
C ARG A 113 16.88 14.56 -7.38
N ARG A 114 16.92 13.24 -7.55
CA ARG A 114 15.89 12.50 -8.31
C ARG A 114 14.59 12.34 -7.53
N LEU A 115 14.64 12.50 -6.20
CA LEU A 115 13.47 12.42 -5.33
C LEU A 115 12.75 13.77 -5.32
N THR A 116 11.42 13.75 -5.47
CA THR A 116 10.55 14.91 -5.24
C THR A 116 10.10 14.94 -3.79
N GLU A 117 9.55 16.05 -3.29
CA GLU A 117 9.07 16.11 -1.90
C GLU A 117 7.97 15.09 -1.57
N GLU A 118 7.26 14.61 -2.59
CA GLU A 118 6.13 13.67 -2.50
C GLU A 118 6.55 12.20 -2.71
N TRP A 119 7.84 11.90 -2.89
CA TRP A 119 8.32 10.54 -3.17
C TRP A 119 7.98 9.53 -2.08
N PHE A 120 7.78 9.98 -0.83
CA PHE A 120 7.40 9.13 0.29
C PHE A 120 6.25 9.82 1.05
N ASN A 121 5.02 9.37 0.79
CA ASN A 121 3.83 10.09 1.20
C ASN A 121 2.73 9.16 1.72
N ASN A 122 1.84 9.70 2.55
CA ASN A 122 0.73 8.95 3.14
C ASN A 122 -0.63 9.21 2.46
N ARG A 123 -0.65 9.72 1.23
CA ARG A 123 -1.87 10.25 0.60
C ARG A 123 -2.96 9.19 0.40
N THR A 124 -2.58 7.93 0.36
CA THR A 124 -3.52 6.79 0.28
C THR A 124 -4.59 6.82 1.39
N ILE A 125 -4.33 7.47 2.54
CA ILE A 125 -5.32 7.56 3.62
C ILE A 125 -6.59 8.33 3.25
N PHE A 126 -6.55 9.16 2.21
CA PHE A 126 -7.74 9.87 1.71
C PHE A 126 -8.65 8.98 0.88
N PHE A 127 -8.13 7.88 0.33
CA PHE A 127 -8.86 6.98 -0.55
C PHE A 127 -9.35 5.72 0.15
N ILE A 128 -8.81 5.44 1.35
CA ILE A 128 -9.21 4.29 2.15
C ILE A 128 -10.05 4.79 3.34
N PRO A 129 -11.30 4.32 3.52
CA PRO A 129 -12.11 4.62 4.70
C PRO A 129 -11.38 4.27 6.00
N GLN A 130 -11.56 5.08 7.05
CA GLN A 130 -10.77 4.95 8.29
C GLN A 130 -10.87 3.58 8.95
N GLU A 131 -12.07 3.00 9.01
CA GLU A 131 -12.30 1.67 9.58
C GLU A 131 -11.52 0.60 8.80
N ARG A 132 -11.56 0.67 7.47
CA ARG A 132 -10.78 -0.23 6.60
C ARG A 132 -9.28 -0.05 6.79
N ARG A 133 -8.80 1.19 6.98
CA ARG A 133 -7.38 1.44 7.27
C ARG A 133 -6.92 0.81 8.59
N ASN A 134 -7.76 0.78 9.62
CA ASN A 134 -7.43 0.11 10.88
C ASN A 134 -7.26 -1.39 10.64
N GLU A 135 -8.23 -2.03 9.99
CA GLU A 135 -8.20 -3.46 9.68
C GLU A 135 -6.98 -3.82 8.81
N LEU A 136 -6.72 -3.06 7.75
CA LEU A 136 -5.55 -3.25 6.89
C LEU A 136 -4.24 -3.05 7.66
N THR A 137 -4.22 -2.13 8.64
CA THR A 137 -3.05 -1.90 9.48
C THR A 137 -2.78 -3.12 10.36
N GLU A 138 -3.80 -3.61 11.05
CA GLU A 138 -3.71 -4.77 11.92
C GLU A 138 -3.34 -6.04 11.14
N GLU A 139 -3.96 -6.26 9.97
CA GLU A 139 -3.66 -7.41 9.10
C GLU A 139 -2.21 -7.36 8.58
N ALA A 140 -1.73 -6.19 8.12
CA ALA A 140 -0.35 -6.05 7.66
C ALA A 140 0.67 -6.31 8.78
N LEU A 141 0.41 -5.81 9.99
CA LEU A 141 1.27 -6.04 11.15
C LEU A 141 1.29 -7.52 11.58
N LEU A 142 0.17 -8.23 11.44
CA LEU A 142 0.05 -9.64 11.76
C LEU A 142 0.74 -10.54 10.71
N ILE A 143 0.51 -10.29 9.42
CA ILE A 143 1.13 -11.04 8.31
C ILE A 143 2.64 -10.77 8.27
N HIS A 144 3.03 -9.52 8.53
CA HIS A 144 4.41 -9.06 8.59
C HIS A 144 5.22 -9.31 7.31
N GLU A 145 4.60 -9.04 6.15
CA GLU A 145 5.26 -9.15 4.85
C GLU A 145 6.22 -7.97 4.63
N VAL A 146 7.48 -8.14 5.03
CA VAL A 146 8.51 -7.09 4.97
C VAL A 146 8.98 -6.86 3.54
N ILE A 147 8.91 -5.61 3.07
CA ILE A 147 9.50 -5.20 1.77
C ILE A 147 10.82 -4.43 1.94
N PHE A 148 11.01 -3.80 3.11
CA PHE A 148 12.25 -3.12 3.48
C PHE A 148 12.40 -3.10 5.00
N ARG A 149 13.63 -3.26 5.48
CA ARG A 149 13.94 -3.13 6.91
C ARG A 149 15.36 -2.62 7.11
N ALA A 150 15.49 -1.62 7.96
CA ALA A 150 16.75 -1.13 8.51
C ALA A 150 16.51 -0.62 9.94
N ALA A 151 17.57 -0.25 10.67
CA ALA A 151 17.40 0.43 11.95
C ALA A 151 16.58 1.72 11.75
N GLY A 152 15.57 1.93 12.58
CA GLY A 152 14.67 3.09 12.50
C GLY A 152 13.46 2.96 11.58
N LEU A 153 13.47 2.09 10.55
CA LEU A 153 12.33 1.96 9.61
C LEU A 153 12.07 0.52 9.18
N THR A 154 10.81 0.10 9.30
CA THR A 154 10.26 -1.10 8.67
C THR A 154 9.17 -0.71 7.68
N VAL A 155 9.21 -1.27 6.48
CA VAL A 155 8.16 -1.10 5.47
C VAL A 155 7.56 -2.47 5.19
N LEU A 156 6.26 -2.60 5.43
CA LEU A 156 5.48 -3.81 5.15
C LEU A 156 4.68 -3.65 3.86
N ALA A 157 4.34 -4.73 3.19
CA ALA A 157 3.33 -4.71 2.14
C ALA A 157 1.92 -4.69 2.74
N ALA A 158 1.01 -3.95 2.12
CA ALA A 158 -0.41 -4.11 2.40
C ALA A 158 -0.90 -5.53 2.03
N PRO A 159 -1.99 -6.02 2.66
CA PRO A 159 -2.56 -7.33 2.36
C PRO A 159 -2.78 -7.54 0.86
N TRP A 160 -2.41 -8.72 0.36
CA TRP A 160 -2.43 -9.02 -1.08
C TRP A 160 -3.84 -8.97 -1.67
N GLN A 161 -4.85 -9.38 -0.91
CA GLN A 161 -6.26 -9.33 -1.30
C GLN A 161 -6.72 -7.90 -1.56
N TYR A 162 -6.32 -6.96 -0.68
CA TYR A 162 -6.61 -5.54 -0.84
C TYR A 162 -5.93 -4.98 -2.08
N SER A 163 -4.62 -5.19 -2.20
CA SER A 163 -3.82 -4.71 -3.34
C SER A 163 -4.36 -5.26 -4.67
N PHE A 164 -4.73 -6.54 -4.72
CA PHE A 164 -5.39 -7.18 -5.86
C PHE A 164 -6.72 -6.51 -6.21
N SER A 165 -7.59 -6.34 -5.21
CA SER A 165 -8.93 -5.78 -5.42
C SER A 165 -8.86 -4.35 -5.97
N CYS A 166 -7.95 -3.51 -5.47
CA CYS A 166 -7.75 -2.15 -6.00
C CYS A 166 -7.31 -2.14 -7.48
N LYS A 167 -6.47 -3.09 -7.91
CA LYS A 167 -6.04 -3.19 -9.32
C LYS A 167 -7.18 -3.63 -10.22
N VAL A 168 -7.94 -4.64 -9.79
CA VAL A 168 -9.11 -5.11 -10.55
C VAL A 168 -10.17 -4.01 -10.63
N ASP A 169 -10.48 -3.33 -9.52
CA ASP A 169 -11.43 -2.21 -9.50
C ASP A 169 -11.04 -1.09 -10.48
N ARG A 170 -9.75 -0.72 -10.50
CA ARG A 170 -9.21 0.26 -11.44
C ARG A 170 -9.31 -0.21 -12.90
N LEU A 171 -8.98 -1.47 -13.18
CA LEU A 171 -9.10 -2.06 -14.52
C LEU A 171 -10.56 -2.16 -14.98
N SER A 172 -11.51 -2.27 -14.05
CA SER A 172 -12.94 -2.30 -14.31
C SER A 172 -13.59 -0.91 -14.41
N GLY A 173 -12.81 0.16 -14.24
CA GLY A 173 -13.29 1.54 -14.32
C GLY A 173 -13.89 2.10 -13.03
N GLY A 174 -13.84 1.37 -11.92
CA GLY A 174 -14.31 1.82 -10.59
C GLY A 174 -13.29 2.70 -9.84
N GLY A 175 -12.01 2.61 -10.20
CA GLY A 175 -10.94 3.34 -9.53
C GLY A 175 -10.92 4.85 -9.81
N LEU A 176 -10.39 5.63 -8.87
CA LEU A 176 -10.26 7.10 -8.98
C LEU A 176 -9.42 7.58 -10.18
N ASN A 177 -8.61 6.69 -10.75
CA ASN A 177 -7.76 6.98 -11.88
C ASN A 177 -8.02 5.93 -12.98
N SER A 178 -7.87 6.34 -14.23
CA SER A 178 -7.89 5.41 -15.36
C SER A 178 -6.86 4.29 -15.20
N ALA A 179 -7.19 3.12 -15.75
CA ALA A 179 -6.31 1.96 -15.80
C ALA A 179 -4.96 2.29 -16.44
N ARG A 180 -3.89 1.69 -15.92
CA ARG A 180 -2.53 1.80 -16.44
C ARG A 180 -2.10 0.49 -17.07
N SER A 181 -1.13 0.56 -17.97
CA SER A 181 -0.60 -0.59 -18.71
C SER A 181 -0.08 -1.70 -17.79
N TYR A 182 0.46 -1.35 -16.62
CA TYR A 182 1.00 -2.30 -15.64
C TYR A 182 -0.06 -2.89 -14.69
N ASP A 183 -1.29 -2.37 -14.63
CA ASP A 183 -2.25 -2.78 -13.59
C ASP A 183 -2.67 -4.26 -13.71
N LEU A 184 -2.71 -4.81 -14.92
CA LEU A 184 -3.01 -6.24 -15.13
C LEU A 184 -1.88 -7.14 -14.60
N ASP A 185 -0.63 -6.79 -14.86
CA ASP A 185 0.52 -7.55 -14.36
C ASP A 185 0.62 -7.45 -12.83
N ASP A 186 0.39 -6.26 -12.27
CA ASP A 186 0.33 -6.06 -10.82
C ASP A 186 -0.74 -6.95 -10.18
N ALA A 187 -1.94 -7.02 -10.77
CA ALA A 187 -3.02 -7.89 -10.28
C ALA A 187 -2.62 -9.38 -10.32
N VAL A 188 -1.99 -9.84 -11.41
CA VAL A 188 -1.48 -11.21 -11.53
C VAL A 188 -0.43 -11.53 -10.45
N GLN A 189 0.48 -10.60 -10.19
CA GLN A 189 1.49 -10.78 -9.15
C GLN A 189 0.87 -10.83 -7.75
N TYR A 190 -0.08 -9.96 -7.44
CA TYR A 190 -0.71 -9.94 -6.11
C TYR A 190 -1.54 -11.21 -5.84
N ILE A 191 -2.30 -11.72 -6.81
CA ILE A 191 -3.03 -12.98 -6.61
C ILE A 191 -2.07 -14.17 -6.47
N HIS A 192 -0.96 -14.17 -7.20
CA HIS A 192 0.09 -15.17 -7.03
C HIS A 192 0.67 -15.15 -5.60
N ARG A 193 0.99 -13.97 -5.09
CA ARG A 193 1.50 -13.80 -3.71
C ARG A 193 0.50 -14.23 -2.64
N TYR A 194 -0.77 -13.88 -2.81
CA TYR A 194 -1.85 -14.34 -1.93
C TYR A 194 -1.89 -15.88 -1.85
N LEU A 195 -1.82 -16.56 -2.99
CA LEU A 195 -1.87 -18.01 -3.05
C LEU A 195 -0.67 -18.68 -2.41
N LEU A 196 0.55 -18.18 -2.69
CA LEU A 196 1.76 -18.66 -2.04
C LEU A 196 1.67 -18.55 -0.51
N GLN A 197 1.21 -17.40 -0.01
CA GLN A 197 1.05 -17.17 1.43
C GLN A 197 0.04 -18.14 2.07
N ARG A 198 -0.98 -18.57 1.33
CA ARG A 198 -2.00 -19.51 1.80
C ARG A 198 -1.69 -20.99 1.52
N GLY A 199 -0.59 -21.28 0.83
CA GLY A 199 -0.29 -22.64 0.33
C GLY A 199 -1.31 -23.16 -0.68
N GLY A 200 -2.04 -22.25 -1.34
CA GLY A 200 -3.11 -22.58 -2.28
C GLY A 200 -2.67 -22.50 -3.74
N ARG A 201 -3.47 -23.08 -4.64
CA ARG A 201 -3.26 -22.98 -6.10
C ARG A 201 -4.30 -22.14 -6.82
N GLN A 202 -5.51 -22.07 -6.24
CA GLN A 202 -6.66 -21.37 -6.82
C GLN A 202 -7.46 -20.73 -5.69
N VAL A 203 -8.25 -19.71 -6.03
CA VAL A 203 -9.20 -19.08 -5.13
C VAL A 203 -10.58 -19.05 -5.76
N ASN A 204 -11.63 -19.25 -4.96
CA ASN A 204 -13.00 -19.14 -5.47
C ASN A 204 -13.32 -17.69 -5.81
N LYS A 205 -14.00 -17.46 -6.94
CA LYS A 205 -14.49 -16.15 -7.37
C LYS A 205 -15.45 -15.53 -6.36
N SER A 206 -16.23 -16.35 -5.65
CA SER A 206 -17.06 -15.88 -4.54
C SER A 206 -16.24 -15.28 -3.40
N THR A 207 -15.06 -15.84 -3.10
CA THR A 207 -14.10 -15.29 -2.14
C THR A 207 -13.55 -13.96 -2.63
N VAL A 208 -13.16 -13.87 -3.91
CA VAL A 208 -12.70 -12.62 -4.53
C VAL A 208 -13.77 -11.53 -4.48
N ARG A 209 -15.02 -11.86 -4.81
CA ARG A 209 -16.17 -10.95 -4.64
C ARG A 209 -16.34 -10.50 -3.19
N GLY A 210 -16.12 -11.40 -2.24
CA GLY A 210 -16.11 -11.09 -0.81
C GLY A 210 -15.08 -10.03 -0.44
N TRP A 211 -13.89 -10.05 -1.04
CA TRP A 211 -12.88 -9.00 -0.84
C TRP A 211 -13.37 -7.63 -1.31
N PHE A 212 -14.02 -7.56 -2.47
CA PHE A 212 -14.58 -6.32 -2.98
C PHE A 212 -15.58 -5.69 -2.01
N VAL A 213 -16.54 -6.50 -1.54
CA VAL A 213 -17.52 -6.06 -0.53
C VAL A 213 -16.80 -5.61 0.75
N HIS A 214 -15.84 -6.40 1.24
CA HIS A 214 -15.11 -6.11 2.46
C HIS A 214 -14.30 -4.81 2.37
N TYR A 215 -13.72 -4.49 1.21
CA TYR A 215 -12.96 -3.27 0.96
C TYR A 215 -13.81 -2.12 0.41
N GLN A 216 -15.14 -2.26 0.39
CA GLN A 216 -16.09 -1.25 -0.12
C GLN A 216 -15.85 -0.85 -1.58
N LEU A 217 -15.36 -1.79 -2.39
CA LEU A 217 -15.20 -1.66 -3.83
C LEU A 217 -16.44 -2.23 -4.54
N GLN A 218 -16.71 -1.74 -5.75
CA GLN A 218 -17.88 -2.15 -6.50
C GLN A 218 -17.58 -3.38 -7.35
N TRP A 219 -18.44 -4.40 -7.26
CA TRP A 219 -18.43 -5.52 -8.19
C TRP A 219 -19.47 -5.31 -9.28
N THR A 220 -19.00 -5.09 -10.50
CA THR A 220 -19.82 -4.86 -11.69
C THR A 220 -19.56 -5.95 -12.74
N HIS A 221 -20.31 -5.93 -13.84
CA HIS A 221 -20.07 -6.83 -14.96
C HIS A 221 -18.64 -6.68 -15.55
N ALA A 222 -18.06 -5.48 -15.49
CA ALA A 222 -16.70 -5.24 -15.97
C ALA A 222 -15.64 -6.01 -15.16
N ASN A 223 -15.92 -6.35 -13.89
CA ASN A 223 -15.03 -7.16 -13.08
C ASN A 223 -14.90 -8.58 -13.63
N GLU A 224 -15.98 -9.19 -14.15
CA GLU A 224 -15.91 -10.54 -14.74
C GLU A 224 -14.94 -10.57 -15.93
N THR A 225 -15.00 -9.56 -16.80
CA THR A 225 -14.07 -9.41 -17.94
C THR A 225 -12.63 -9.25 -17.47
N VAL A 226 -12.40 -8.48 -16.40
CA VAL A 226 -11.05 -8.32 -15.83
C VAL A 226 -10.54 -9.61 -15.20
N ILE A 227 -11.38 -10.37 -14.50
CA ILE A 227 -10.99 -11.66 -13.90
C ILE A 227 -10.60 -12.67 -14.98
N ALA A 228 -11.35 -12.75 -16.08
CA ALA A 228 -10.97 -13.59 -17.22
C ALA A 228 -9.59 -13.19 -17.80
N ARG A 229 -9.32 -11.89 -17.90
CA ARG A 229 -8.00 -11.37 -18.33
C ARG A 229 -6.89 -11.70 -17.33
N VAL A 230 -7.15 -11.61 -16.02
CA VAL A 230 -6.20 -12.00 -14.97
C VAL A 230 -5.89 -13.50 -15.08
N ASN A 231 -6.89 -14.37 -15.23
CA ASN A 231 -6.68 -15.80 -15.41
C ASN A 231 -5.84 -16.10 -16.64
N ALA A 232 -6.14 -15.48 -17.78
CA ALA A 232 -5.37 -15.66 -19.01
C ALA A 232 -3.91 -15.20 -18.85
N ALA A 233 -3.70 -14.02 -18.25
CA ALA A 233 -2.37 -13.48 -18.01
C ALA A 233 -1.58 -14.32 -16.98
N TYR A 234 -2.24 -14.85 -15.96
CA TYR A 234 -1.64 -15.75 -14.97
C TYR A 234 -1.15 -17.05 -15.63
N ARG A 235 -1.99 -17.69 -16.46
CA ARG A 235 -1.60 -18.89 -17.22
C ARG A 235 -0.37 -18.64 -18.09
N ALA A 236 -0.35 -17.52 -18.80
CA ALA A 236 0.76 -17.15 -19.66
C ALA A 236 2.05 -16.89 -18.85
N LYS A 237 1.95 -16.15 -17.74
CA LYS A 237 3.12 -15.75 -16.92
C LYS A 237 3.74 -16.90 -16.14
N PHE A 238 2.92 -17.81 -15.60
CA PHE A 238 3.38 -18.91 -14.76
C PHE A 238 3.38 -20.27 -15.48
N HIS A 239 3.08 -20.30 -16.78
CA HIS A 239 3.02 -21.50 -17.61
C HIS A 239 2.14 -22.62 -17.03
N VAL A 240 0.96 -22.24 -16.52
CA VAL A 240 -0.01 -23.18 -15.94
C VAL A 240 -1.23 -23.37 -16.82
N GLY A 241 -1.82 -24.56 -16.79
CA GLY A 241 -3.01 -24.92 -17.56
C GLY A 241 -4.35 -24.66 -16.86
N TYR A 242 -4.37 -23.93 -15.75
CA TYR A 242 -5.57 -23.73 -14.92
C TYR A 242 -5.86 -22.25 -14.67
N ASP A 243 -7.13 -21.94 -14.38
CA ASP A 243 -7.58 -20.63 -13.95
C ASP A 243 -7.25 -20.43 -12.46
N VAL A 244 -6.62 -19.31 -12.13
CA VAL A 244 -6.23 -19.00 -10.75
C VAL A 244 -7.43 -18.58 -9.89
N ILE A 245 -8.46 -18.01 -10.52
CA ILE A 245 -9.73 -17.62 -9.89
C ILE A 245 -10.85 -18.44 -10.55
N VAL A 246 -11.55 -19.28 -9.77
CA VAL A 246 -12.56 -20.24 -10.25
C VAL A 246 -13.96 -19.98 -9.72
#